data_AF-H2C5R5-F1
#
_entry.id   AF-H2C5R5-F1
#
_cell.length_a   1.000
_cell.length_b   1.000
_cell.length_c   1.000
_cell.angle_alpha   90.00
_cell.angle_beta   90.00
_cell.angle_gamma   90.00
#
_symmetry.space_group_name_H-M   'P 1'
#
loop_
_entity.id
_entity.type
_entity.pdbx_description
1 polymer ?
#
loop_
_entity_poly.entity_id
_entity_poly.type
_entity_poly.pdbx_seq_one_letter_code
_entity_poly.pdbx_strand_id
1 'polypeptide(L)'
;MTLLSDVEGMLRAGKPFYALNLIKQYVEDMISDESEIPEQCRHIIEAVRVMPWLNDESWRYFAAKMDDTSIQELAVLVSNCIRE
;
A
#
# COMPACT_ATOMS: atom_id res chain seq x y z
N MET A 1 7.62 -1.52 15.01
CA MET A 1 7.94 -1.18 13.61
C MET A 1 6.66 -0.65 13.00
N THR A 2 6.67 0.48 12.30
CA THR A 2 5.45 1.06 11.70
C THR A 2 5.50 0.91 10.19
N LEU A 3 4.36 0.72 9.52
CA LEU A 3 4.30 0.62 8.06
C LEU A 3 5.09 1.74 7.37
N LEU A 4 4.95 2.96 7.89
CA LEU A 4 5.66 4.14 7.38
C LEU A 4 7.20 4.01 7.47
N SER A 5 7.75 3.49 8.57
CA SER A 5 9.21 3.34 8.71
C SER A 5 9.77 2.35 7.69
N ASP A 6 9.01 1.30 7.39
CA ASP A 6 9.43 0.23 6.48
C ASP A 6 9.33 0.69 5.02
N VAL A 7 8.26 1.42 4.68
CA VAL A 7 8.07 2.11 3.40
C VAL A 7 9.21 3.11 3.14
N GLU A 8 9.51 3.98 4.09
CA GLU A 8 10.63 4.92 3.96
C GLU A 8 11.97 4.21 3.74
N GLY A 9 12.21 3.11 4.46
CA GLY A 9 13.40 2.29 4.28
C GLY A 9 13.54 1.74 2.86
N MET A 10 12.44 1.25 2.28
CA MET A 10 12.42 0.73 0.91
C MET A 10 12.61 1.84 -0.13
N LEU A 11 12.01 3.02 0.08
CA LEU A 11 12.17 4.15 -0.83
C LEU A 11 13.61 4.67 -0.85
N ARG A 12 14.26 4.81 0.31
CA ARG A 12 15.69 5.18 0.41
C ARG A 12 16.61 4.17 -0.27
N ALA A 13 16.20 2.89 -0.30
CA ALA A 13 16.92 1.84 -1.00
C ALA A 13 16.67 1.81 -2.52
N GLY A 14 15.88 2.74 -3.07
CA GLY A 14 15.51 2.79 -4.48
C GLY A 14 14.54 1.68 -4.90
N LYS A 15 13.74 1.18 -3.95
CA LYS A 15 12.81 0.05 -4.14
C LYS A 15 11.34 0.47 -3.95
N PRO A 16 10.79 1.41 -4.76
CA PRO A 16 9.42 1.90 -4.61
C PRO A 16 8.37 0.81 -4.82
N PHE A 17 8.66 -0.17 -5.67
CA PHE A 17 7.79 -1.32 -5.88
C PHE A 17 7.64 -2.15 -4.60
N TYR A 18 8.76 -2.44 -3.90
CA TYR A 18 8.71 -3.16 -2.63
C TYR A 18 7.99 -2.36 -1.55
N ALA A 19 8.11 -1.02 -1.56
CA ALA A 19 7.36 -0.17 -0.66
C ALA A 19 5.83 -0.31 -0.86
N LEU A 20 5.37 -0.35 -2.11
CA LEU A 20 3.96 -0.62 -2.44
C LEU A 20 3.53 -2.04 -2.05
N ASN A 21 4.40 -3.04 -2.22
CA ASN A 21 4.15 -4.41 -1.73
C ASN A 21 3.93 -4.46 -0.22
N LEU A 22 4.75 -3.73 0.55
CA LEU A 22 4.57 -3.68 2.00
C LEU A 22 3.22 -3.09 2.38
N ILE A 23 2.76 -2.05 1.69
CA ILE A 23 1.45 -1.44 1.94
C ILE A 23 0.32 -2.44 1.68
N LYS A 24 0.38 -3.18 0.56
CA LYS A 24 -0.63 -4.20 0.25
C LYS A 24 -0.61 -5.36 1.24
N GLN A 25 0.57 -5.88 1.57
CA GLN A 25 0.71 -6.96 2.57
C GLN A 25 0.14 -6.51 3.91
N TYR A 26 0.42 -5.28 4.33
CA TYR A 26 -0.14 -4.74 5.57
C TYR A 26 -1.68 -4.70 5.56
N VAL A 27 -2.29 -4.35 4.43
CA VAL A 27 -3.75 -4.40 4.26
C VAL A 27 -4.29 -5.84 4.34
N GLU A 28 -3.62 -6.79 3.68
CA GLU A 28 -4.02 -8.20 3.68
C GLU A 28 -3.85 -8.86 5.06
N ASP A 29 -2.80 -8.50 5.79
CA ASP A 29 -2.51 -9.03 7.12
C ASP A 29 -3.45 -8.48 8.20
N MET A 30 -3.88 -7.22 8.06
CA MET A 30 -4.68 -6.54 9.09
C MET A 30 -6.18 -6.60 8.86
N ILE A 31 -6.64 -6.80 7.62
CA ILE A 31 -8.06 -6.82 7.27
C ILE A 31 -8.39 -8.19 6.70
N SER A 32 -8.97 -9.05 7.53
CA SER A 32 -9.35 -10.41 7.15
C SER A 32 -10.79 -10.48 6.61
N ASP A 33 -11.66 -9.56 7.07
CA ASP A 33 -13.04 -9.44 6.63
C ASP A 33 -13.31 -8.01 6.11
N GLU A 34 -14.01 -7.90 4.98
CA GLU A 34 -14.42 -6.61 4.41
C GLU A 34 -15.39 -5.84 5.30
N SER A 35 -16.09 -6.53 6.20
CA SER A 35 -16.98 -5.91 7.20
C SER A 35 -16.22 -5.07 8.24
N GLU A 36 -14.91 -5.30 8.41
CA GLU A 36 -14.04 -4.58 9.34
C GLU A 36 -13.54 -3.25 8.76
N ILE A 37 -13.78 -2.98 7.48
CA ILE A 37 -13.28 -1.78 6.80
C ILE A 37 -14.20 -0.59 7.09
N PRO A 38 -13.70 0.51 7.70
CA PRO A 38 -14.47 1.74 7.85
C PRO A 38 -14.97 2.24 6.49
N GLU A 39 -16.22 2.70 6.41
CA GLU A 39 -16.85 3.11 5.13
C GLU A 39 -16.02 4.18 4.41
N GLN A 40 -15.44 5.12 5.17
CA GLN A 40 -14.53 6.16 4.68
C GLN A 40 -13.21 5.63 4.08
N CYS A 41 -12.82 4.42 4.44
CA CYS A 41 -11.57 3.77 4.02
C CYS A 41 -11.78 2.70 2.95
N ARG A 42 -13.02 2.28 2.70
CA ARG A 42 -13.36 1.20 1.77
C ARG A 42 -12.71 1.37 0.40
N HIS A 43 -12.85 2.55 -0.20
CA HIS A 43 -12.29 2.82 -1.53
C HIS A 43 -10.76 2.73 -1.57
N ILE A 44 -10.07 3.16 -0.52
CA ILE A 44 -8.60 3.12 -0.45
C ILE A 44 -8.13 1.67 -0.29
N ILE A 45 -8.76 0.92 0.61
CA ILE A 45 -8.41 -0.47 0.88
C ILE A 45 -8.68 -1.36 -0.34
N GLU A 46 -9.84 -1.20 -0.98
CA GLU A 46 -10.18 -1.89 -2.23
C GLU A 46 -9.18 -1.56 -3.33
N ALA A 47 -8.87 -0.27 -3.53
CA ALA A 47 -7.89 0.16 -4.53
C ALA A 47 -6.53 -0.52 -4.32
N VAL A 48 -6.02 -0.52 -3.08
CA VAL A 48 -4.74 -1.17 -2.74
C VAL A 48 -4.77 -2.68 -2.98
N ARG A 49 -5.90 -3.36 -2.74
CA ARG A 49 -6.05 -4.81 -2.99
C ARG A 49 -6.01 -5.15 -4.48
N VAL A 50 -6.72 -4.37 -5.31
CA VAL A 50 -6.86 -4.63 -6.76
C VAL A 50 -5.68 -4.10 -7.59
N MET A 51 -4.76 -3.36 -6.97
CA MET A 51 -3.59 -2.79 -7.61
C MET A 51 -2.74 -3.88 -8.34
N PRO A 52 -2.65 -3.84 -9.68
CA PRO A 52 -2.21 -4.97 -10.50
C PRO A 52 -0.68 -5.17 -10.53
N TRP A 53 0.09 -4.11 -10.24
CA TRP A 53 1.56 -4.14 -10.13
C TRP A 53 2.07 -5.29 -9.26
N LEU A 54 1.26 -5.77 -8.32
CA LEU A 54 1.64 -6.68 -7.24
C LEU A 54 1.50 -8.17 -7.56
N ASN A 55 0.74 -8.52 -8.59
CA ASN A 55 0.46 -9.92 -8.94
C ASN A 55 1.24 -10.39 -10.19
N ASP A 56 1.73 -9.46 -11.01
CA ASP A 56 2.36 -9.80 -12.29
C ASP A 56 3.46 -8.77 -12.62
N GLU A 57 4.72 -9.22 -12.61
CA GLU A 57 5.90 -8.38 -12.87
C GLU A 57 5.86 -7.68 -14.24
N SER A 58 5.04 -8.17 -15.18
CA SER A 58 4.85 -7.52 -16.49
C SER A 58 4.23 -6.13 -16.38
N TRP A 59 3.44 -5.87 -15.33
CA TRP A 59 2.80 -4.57 -15.10
C TRP A 59 3.80 -3.49 -14.69
N ARG A 60 5.01 -3.83 -14.23
CA ARG A 60 6.08 -2.86 -13.94
C ARG A 60 6.42 -1.97 -15.14
N TYR A 61 6.20 -2.46 -16.36
CA TYR A 61 6.45 -1.70 -17.59
C TYR A 61 5.30 -0.77 -17.99
N PHE A 62 4.07 -1.07 -17.58
CA PHE A 62 2.86 -0.40 -18.07
C PHE A 62 2.22 0.52 -17.05
N ALA A 63 2.52 0.34 -15.77
CA ALA A 63 1.85 1.05 -14.71
C ALA A 63 2.59 2.36 -14.37
N ALA A 64 1.81 3.43 -14.19
CA ALA A 64 2.35 4.77 -13.96
C ALA A 64 3.17 4.81 -12.66
N LYS A 65 4.47 5.10 -12.78
CA LYS A 65 5.36 5.16 -11.62
C LYS A 65 4.88 6.23 -10.63
N MET A 66 4.36 5.81 -9.48
CA MET A 66 4.12 6.72 -8.35
C MET A 66 5.45 7.28 -7.86
N ASP A 67 5.47 8.56 -7.50
CA ASP A 67 6.62 9.16 -6.82
C ASP A 67 6.69 8.72 -5.36
N ASP A 68 7.87 8.88 -4.77
CA ASP A 68 8.13 8.43 -3.39
C ASP A 68 7.23 9.12 -2.37
N THR A 69 6.86 10.40 -2.61
CA THR A 69 5.97 11.17 -1.73
C THR A 69 4.57 10.57 -1.71
N SER A 70 4.01 10.26 -2.88
CA SER A 70 2.69 9.65 -3.01
C SER A 70 2.65 8.26 -2.36
N ILE A 71 3.76 7.51 -2.42
CA ILE A 71 3.86 6.19 -1.75
C ILE A 71 3.85 6.35 -0.23
N GLN A 72 4.54 7.36 0.31
CA GLN A 72 4.53 7.65 1.75
C GLN A 72 3.14 8.12 2.21
N GLU A 73 2.49 9.00 1.46
CA GLU A 73 1.13 9.46 1.75
C GLU A 73 0.14 8.29 1.76
N LEU A 74 0.24 7.37 0.79
CA LEU A 74 -0.57 6.15 0.77
C LEU A 74 -0.34 5.29 2.02
N ALA A 75 0.92 5.12 2.45
CA ALA A 75 1.24 4.37 3.66
C ALA A 75 0.63 4.99 4.93
N VAL A 76 0.63 6.32 5.02
CA VAL A 76 -0.02 7.05 6.12
C VAL A 76 -1.54 6.86 6.09
N LEU A 77 -2.16 7.04 4.93
CA LEU A 77 -3.61 6.87 4.77
C LEU A 77 -4.07 5.47 5.16
N VAL A 78 -3.38 4.43 4.66
CA VAL A 78 -3.65 3.03 4.99
C VAL A 78 -3.45 2.76 6.49
N SER A 79 -2.37 3.28 7.08
CA SER A 79 -2.10 3.10 8.51
C SER A 79 -3.19 3.72 9.38
N ASN A 80 -3.71 4.89 8.99
CA ASN A 80 -4.80 5.55 9.72
C ASN A 80 -6.10 4.74 9.59
N CYS A 81 -6.41 4.27 8.39
CA CYS A 81 -7.61 3.48 8.12
C CYS A 81 -7.70 2.16 8.88
N ILE A 82 -6.56 1.57 9.26
CA ILE A 82 -6.49 0.29 9.99
C ILE A 82 -6.41 0.49 11.51
N ARG A 83 -6.00 1.68 11.97
CA ARG A 83 -5.83 1.98 13.40
C ARG A 83 -7.07 2.60 14.05
N GLU A 84 -8.00 3.11 13.26
CA GLU A 84 -9.34 3.55 13.69
C GLU A 84 -10.29 2.38 13.84
#